data_AF-A0A662APE5-F1
#
_entry.id   AF-A0A662APE5-F1
#
_cell.length_a   1.000
_cell.length_b   1.000
_cell.length_c   1.000
_cell.angle_alpha   90.00
_cell.angle_beta   90.00
_cell.angle_gamma   90.00
#
_symmetry.space_group_name_H-M   'P 1'
#
loop_
_entity.id
_entity.type
_entity.pdbx_description
1 polymer ?
#
loop_
_entity_poly.entity_id
_entity_poly.type
_entity_poly.pdbx_seq_one_letter_code
_entity_poly.pdbx_strand_id
1 'polypeptide(L)'
;LEKDGNIDHIFVTIHTPFFPNGGHVADDMWYNGNNTPRAYVNGRAYKKGIIQRRDELLDIIVNKSKKTLAILTGDEHNYNLLTITDRVNRYPYPYKKEKLKLSRKIYQINNGAAGAPYYAKEETPWMKHLRNFSTQNALVLIDVDGSKVFVRVINPDTEELIDEYFLTE
;
A
#
# COMPACT_ATOMS: atom_id res chain seq x y z
N LEU A 1 14.23 16.62 1.33
CA LEU A 1 14.07 15.16 1.17
C LEU A 1 14.99 14.62 0.07
N GLU A 2 14.69 14.82 -1.21
CA GLU A 2 15.56 14.28 -2.28
C GLU A 2 17.00 14.78 -2.23
N LYS A 3 17.20 16.07 -1.89
CA LYS A 3 18.53 16.70 -1.79
C LYS A 3 19.27 16.38 -0.48
N ASP A 4 18.62 15.75 0.49
CA ASP A 4 19.24 15.47 1.79
C ASP A 4 20.05 14.18 1.71
N GLY A 5 21.38 14.27 1.72
CA GLY A 5 22.27 13.12 1.60
C GLY A 5 22.26 12.16 2.80
N ASN A 6 21.64 12.54 3.92
CA ASN A 6 21.59 11.70 5.13
C ASN A 6 20.35 10.80 5.19
N ILE A 7 19.50 10.83 4.16
CA ILE A 7 18.29 10.03 4.06
C ILE A 7 18.38 9.20 2.79
N ASP A 8 18.53 7.89 2.94
CA ASP A 8 18.57 6.96 1.81
C ASP A 8 17.20 6.35 1.52
N HIS A 9 16.50 5.95 2.58
CA HIS A 9 15.26 5.16 2.50
C HIS A 9 14.14 5.82 3.26
N ILE A 10 12.94 5.80 2.68
CA ILE A 10 11.73 6.37 3.25
C ILE A 10 10.63 5.33 3.21
N PHE A 11 9.98 5.15 4.35
CA PHE A 11 8.79 4.33 4.51
C PHE A 11 7.65 5.25 4.91
N VAL A 12 6.53 5.17 4.19
CA VAL A 12 5.36 6.00 4.47
C VAL A 12 4.33 5.13 5.17
N THR A 13 3.99 5.46 6.40
CA THR A 13 2.92 4.78 7.15
C THR A 13 1.60 5.50 6.98
N ILE A 14 0.58 4.78 6.51
CA ILE A 14 -0.81 5.24 6.38
C ILE A 14 -1.69 4.06 6.78
N HIS A 15 -2.62 4.26 7.72
CA HIS A 15 -3.40 3.17 8.28
C HIS A 15 -4.17 2.37 7.21
N THR A 16 -4.91 3.08 6.35
CA THR A 16 -5.76 2.49 5.32
C THR A 16 -5.00 2.19 4.03
N PRO A 17 -5.09 0.97 3.48
CA PRO A 17 -4.60 0.61 2.15
C PRO A 17 -4.96 1.59 1.03
N PHE A 18 -3.99 1.87 0.15
CA PHE A 18 -4.26 2.55 -1.13
C PHE A 18 -5.05 1.62 -2.07
N PHE A 19 -4.75 0.33 -1.95
CA PHE A 19 -5.29 -0.77 -2.73
C PHE A 19 -5.62 -1.91 -1.77
N PRO A 20 -6.84 -1.94 -1.19
CA PRO A 20 -7.28 -3.01 -0.29
C PRO A 20 -7.28 -4.38 -1.01
N ASN A 21 -7.15 -5.48 -0.27
CA ASN A 21 -7.15 -6.86 -0.77
C ASN A 21 -7.96 -7.84 0.11
N GLY A 22 -8.62 -7.35 1.16
CA GLY A 22 -9.48 -8.07 2.10
C GLY A 22 -10.68 -7.20 2.50
N GLY A 23 -10.99 -7.11 3.80
CA GLY A 23 -12.26 -6.57 4.32
C GLY A 23 -12.64 -5.11 3.99
N HIS A 24 -11.78 -4.39 3.26
CA HIS A 24 -11.90 -2.96 2.99
C HIS A 24 -12.04 -2.62 1.49
N VAL A 25 -12.39 -3.59 0.63
CA VAL A 25 -12.64 -3.30 -0.81
C VAL A 25 -13.78 -2.29 -1.00
N ALA A 26 -14.77 -2.27 -0.09
CA ALA A 26 -15.91 -1.36 -0.13
C ALA A 26 -15.65 0.04 0.45
N ASP A 27 -14.48 0.28 1.04
CA ASP A 27 -14.05 1.56 1.59
C ASP A 27 -12.56 1.86 1.28
N ASP A 28 -11.77 2.31 2.26
CA ASP A 28 -10.38 2.75 2.06
C ASP A 28 -10.19 3.74 0.91
N MET A 29 -9.09 3.63 0.15
CA MET A 29 -8.85 4.48 -1.00
C MET A 29 -9.49 3.93 -2.30
N TRP A 30 -10.46 3.01 -2.20
CA TRP A 30 -11.07 2.35 -3.35
C TRP A 30 -12.58 2.51 -3.45
N TYR A 31 -13.33 2.24 -2.37
CA TYR A 31 -14.79 2.30 -2.31
C TYR A 31 -15.48 1.53 -3.45
N ASN A 32 -15.08 0.30 -3.75
CA ASN A 32 -15.55 -0.45 -4.93
C ASN A 32 -15.37 0.30 -6.27
N GLY A 33 -14.34 1.14 -6.36
CA GLY A 33 -14.10 2.02 -7.51
C GLY A 33 -14.96 3.29 -7.52
N ASN A 34 -15.75 3.54 -6.48
CA ASN A 34 -16.56 4.73 -6.38
C ASN A 34 -15.71 5.95 -6.02
N ASN A 35 -15.56 6.85 -6.99
CA ASN A 35 -14.87 8.12 -6.77
C ASN A 35 -15.82 9.27 -6.37
N THR A 36 -16.94 9.00 -5.69
CA THR A 36 -17.83 10.02 -5.10
C THR A 36 -17.50 10.43 -3.66
N PRO A 37 -16.87 9.59 -2.79
CA PRO A 37 -16.44 10.02 -1.47
C PRO A 37 -15.47 11.20 -1.53
N ARG A 38 -15.59 12.13 -0.57
CA ARG A 38 -14.80 13.36 -0.47
C ARG A 38 -14.31 13.55 0.95
N ALA A 39 -13.10 14.06 1.08
CA ALA A 39 -12.67 14.66 2.33
C ALA A 39 -13.50 15.93 2.60
N TYR A 40 -13.84 16.16 3.86
CA TYR A 40 -14.49 17.39 4.32
C TYR A 40 -13.51 18.19 5.15
N VAL A 41 -13.33 19.46 4.80
CA VAL A 41 -12.48 20.40 5.56
C VAL A 41 -13.33 21.62 5.87
N ASN A 42 -13.43 21.96 7.16
CA ASN A 42 -14.25 23.07 7.63
C ASN A 42 -15.71 23.03 7.09
N GLY A 43 -16.33 21.85 7.19
CA GLY A 43 -17.71 21.61 6.75
C GLY A 43 -17.93 21.59 5.23
N ARG A 44 -16.87 21.70 4.42
CA ARG A 44 -16.98 21.74 2.95
C ARG A 44 -16.34 20.50 2.32
N ALA A 45 -17.10 19.84 1.46
CA ALA A 45 -16.59 18.75 0.63
C ALA A 45 -15.51 19.27 -0.31
N TYR A 46 -14.37 18.58 -0.36
CA TYR A 46 -13.31 18.96 -1.27
C TYR A 46 -13.63 18.56 -2.72
N LYS A 47 -12.97 19.19 -3.71
CA LYS A 47 -13.33 18.99 -5.12
C LYS A 47 -13.00 17.58 -5.64
N LYS A 48 -11.83 17.04 -5.25
CA LYS A 48 -11.33 15.76 -5.77
C LYS A 48 -11.80 14.59 -4.91
N GLY A 49 -12.19 13.51 -5.57
CA GLY A 49 -12.59 12.27 -4.92
C GLY A 49 -11.45 11.43 -4.39
N ILE A 50 -11.80 10.37 -3.65
CA ILE A 50 -10.86 9.46 -3.01
C ILE A 50 -9.81 8.88 -3.97
N ILE A 51 -10.19 8.44 -5.17
CA ILE A 51 -9.25 7.90 -6.17
C ILE A 51 -8.27 8.98 -6.64
N GLN A 52 -8.75 10.22 -6.83
CA GLN A 52 -7.88 11.33 -7.20
C GLN A 52 -6.95 11.76 -6.06
N ARG A 53 -7.37 11.60 -4.80
CA ARG A 53 -6.54 11.87 -3.61
C ARG A 53 -5.45 10.81 -3.46
N ARG A 54 -5.81 9.54 -3.67
CA ARG A 54 -4.86 8.42 -3.76
C ARG A 54 -3.81 8.69 -4.83
N ASP A 55 -4.23 9.14 -6.01
CA ASP A 55 -3.30 9.48 -7.08
C ASP A 55 -2.38 10.66 -6.71
N GLU A 56 -2.89 11.72 -6.07
CA GLU A 56 -2.01 12.81 -5.60
C GLU A 56 -0.96 12.33 -4.60
N LEU A 57 -1.33 11.43 -3.68
CA LEU A 57 -0.37 10.82 -2.76
C LEU A 57 0.64 9.94 -3.50
N LEU A 58 0.18 9.10 -4.44
CA LEU A 58 1.08 8.28 -5.26
C LEU A 58 2.03 9.14 -6.11
N ASP A 59 1.59 10.28 -6.64
CA ASP A 59 2.47 11.19 -7.39
C ASP A 59 3.60 11.70 -6.49
N ILE A 60 3.29 12.14 -5.27
CA ILE A 60 4.28 12.61 -4.31
C ILE A 60 5.25 11.48 -3.92
N ILE A 61 4.71 10.32 -3.55
CA ILE A 61 5.47 9.20 -2.99
C ILE A 61 6.32 8.51 -4.06
N VAL A 62 5.78 8.34 -5.27
CA VAL A 62 6.40 7.53 -6.33
C VAL A 62 7.12 8.40 -7.36
N ASN A 63 6.50 9.50 -7.80
CA ASN A 63 7.02 10.30 -8.90
C ASN A 63 7.91 11.46 -8.44
N LYS A 64 7.69 12.01 -7.24
CA LYS A 64 8.50 13.12 -6.69
C LYS A 64 9.62 12.67 -5.75
N SER A 65 9.65 11.40 -5.38
CA SER A 65 10.68 10.82 -4.50
C SER A 65 11.21 9.51 -5.06
N LYS A 66 12.53 9.38 -5.17
CA LYS A 66 13.19 8.09 -5.45
C LYS A 66 13.49 7.31 -4.17
N LYS A 67 13.47 7.98 -3.01
CA LYS A 67 13.85 7.42 -1.71
C LYS A 67 12.73 6.63 -1.04
N THR A 68 11.48 6.77 -1.49
CA THR A 68 10.35 6.08 -0.88
C THR A 68 10.24 4.63 -1.35
N LEU A 69 10.56 3.67 -0.50
CA LEU A 69 10.62 2.26 -0.88
C LEU A 69 9.28 1.55 -0.76
N ALA A 70 8.53 1.84 0.31
CA ALA A 70 7.27 1.17 0.58
C ALA A 70 6.27 2.07 1.31
N ILE A 71 5.00 1.73 1.14
CA ILE A 71 3.87 2.23 1.91
C ILE A 71 3.50 1.12 2.91
N LEU A 72 3.42 1.45 4.19
CA LEU A 72 3.08 0.53 5.27
C LEU A 72 1.65 0.80 5.70
N THR A 73 0.78 -0.22 5.60
CA THR A 73 -0.65 -0.13 5.95
C THR A 73 -1.01 -1.22 6.96
N GLY A 74 -2.19 -1.12 7.59
CA GLY A 74 -2.59 -2.12 8.59
C GLY A 74 -4.07 -2.24 8.93
N ASP A 75 -4.98 -1.50 8.28
CA ASP A 75 -6.43 -1.66 8.55
C ASP A 75 -6.92 -3.08 8.18
N GLU A 76 -6.37 -3.66 7.11
CA GLU A 76 -6.70 -5.03 6.76
C GLU A 76 -6.01 -6.04 7.68
N HIS A 77 -6.79 -6.82 8.44
CA HIS A 77 -6.31 -7.84 9.39
C HIS A 77 -5.75 -9.10 8.69
N ASN A 78 -4.72 -8.91 7.88
CA ASN A 78 -3.93 -9.94 7.22
C ASN A 78 -2.54 -9.34 6.90
N TYR A 79 -1.60 -10.21 6.57
CA TYR A 79 -0.38 -9.81 5.87
C TYR A 79 -0.62 -9.92 4.36
N ASN A 80 -0.24 -8.89 3.60
CA ASN A 80 -0.12 -9.00 2.15
C ASN A 80 0.87 -8.02 1.55
N LEU A 81 1.48 -8.41 0.43
CA LEU A 81 2.44 -7.59 -0.31
C LEU A 81 1.90 -7.27 -1.71
N LEU A 82 1.57 -6.01 -1.98
CA LEU A 82 1.16 -5.57 -3.31
C LEU A 82 2.30 -4.84 -4.01
N THR A 83 2.66 -5.31 -5.21
CA THR A 83 3.64 -4.60 -6.07
C THR A 83 2.90 -3.64 -7.00
N ILE A 84 3.02 -2.34 -6.73
CA ILE A 84 2.32 -1.29 -7.47
C ILE A 84 3.23 -0.78 -8.58
N THR A 85 2.73 -0.85 -9.82
CA THR A 85 3.40 -0.35 -11.03
C THR A 85 2.39 0.35 -11.93
N ASP A 86 2.86 0.98 -13.00
CA ASP A 86 1.96 1.58 -13.99
C ASP A 86 1.08 0.55 -14.72
N ARG A 87 1.43 -0.75 -14.65
CA ARG A 87 0.67 -1.86 -15.26
C ARG A 87 -0.50 -2.34 -14.40
N VAL A 88 -0.60 -1.90 -13.15
CA VAL A 88 -1.66 -2.31 -12.23
C VAL A 88 -2.98 -1.66 -12.65
N ASN A 89 -4.07 -2.42 -12.64
CA ASN A 89 -5.42 -1.92 -12.90
C ASN A 89 -5.93 -1.07 -11.72
N ARG A 90 -5.48 0.18 -11.62
CA ARG A 90 -5.78 1.05 -10.47
C ARG A 90 -7.14 1.75 -10.54
N TYR A 91 -7.85 1.67 -11.66
CA TYR A 91 -9.06 2.47 -11.92
C TYR A 91 -10.23 1.58 -12.31
N PRO A 92 -11.47 1.95 -11.92
CA PRO A 92 -12.66 1.22 -12.35
C PRO A 92 -12.89 1.41 -13.86
N TYR A 93 -13.71 0.55 -14.45
CA TYR A 93 -14.20 0.76 -15.80
C TYR A 93 -15.71 1.09 -15.77
N PRO A 94 -16.15 2.21 -16.38
CA PRO A 94 -15.36 3.28 -16.99
C PRO A 94 -14.82 4.29 -15.95
N TYR A 95 -13.61 4.82 -16.16
CA TYR A 95 -13.06 5.95 -15.36
C TYR A 95 -12.79 7.16 -16.26
N LYS A 96 -13.44 8.28 -15.95
CA LYS A 96 -13.46 9.50 -16.80
C LYS A 96 -12.49 10.60 -16.38
N LYS A 97 -11.77 10.43 -15.26
CA LYS A 97 -10.78 11.42 -14.79
C LYS A 97 -9.40 11.07 -15.34
N GLU A 98 -8.49 12.03 -15.23
CA GLU A 98 -7.08 11.82 -15.53
C GLU A 98 -6.52 10.67 -14.69
N LYS A 99 -5.70 9.83 -15.34
CA LYS A 99 -5.03 8.69 -14.71
C LYS A 99 -3.56 9.06 -14.50
N LEU A 100 -3.09 8.95 -13.26
CA LEU A 100 -1.69 9.12 -12.92
C LEU A 100 -0.84 8.02 -13.55
N LYS A 101 0.26 8.40 -14.22
CA LYS A 101 1.34 7.48 -14.59
C LYS A 101 2.36 7.38 -13.47
N LEU A 102 2.81 6.17 -13.15
CA LEU A 102 3.86 5.94 -12.15
C LEU A 102 5.23 5.82 -12.83
N SER A 103 6.21 6.57 -12.32
CA SER A 103 7.59 6.61 -12.85
C SER A 103 8.41 5.37 -12.48
N ARG A 104 7.99 4.65 -11.44
CA ARG A 104 8.67 3.45 -10.92
C ARG A 104 7.69 2.55 -10.16
N LYS A 105 8.16 1.37 -9.78
CA LYS A 105 7.44 0.50 -8.85
C LYS A 105 7.52 1.03 -7.41
N ILE A 106 6.50 0.71 -6.62
CA ILE A 106 6.50 0.85 -5.17
C ILE A 106 5.77 -0.35 -4.54
N TYR A 107 6.10 -0.69 -3.30
CA TYR A 107 5.44 -1.75 -2.57
C TYR A 107 4.44 -1.17 -1.58
N GLN A 108 3.26 -1.78 -1.48
CA GLN A 108 2.37 -1.61 -0.33
C GLN A 108 2.49 -2.88 0.50
N ILE A 109 2.98 -2.74 1.73
CA ILE A 109 3.10 -3.81 2.70
C ILE A 109 1.96 -3.61 3.69
N ASN A 110 0.95 -4.45 3.60
CA ASN A 110 -0.12 -4.45 4.58
C ASN A 110 0.22 -5.43 5.71
N ASN A 111 0.16 -4.95 6.94
CA ASN A 111 0.22 -5.81 8.13
C ASN A 111 -0.74 -5.31 9.22
N GLY A 112 -2.00 -5.71 9.13
CA GLY A 112 -2.98 -5.59 10.22
C GLY A 112 -3.10 -6.85 11.07
N ALA A 113 -2.23 -7.84 10.85
CA ALA A 113 -2.34 -9.17 11.44
C ALA A 113 -1.64 -9.27 12.81
N ALA A 114 -1.72 -8.24 13.64
CA ALA A 114 -1.10 -8.27 14.97
C ALA A 114 -1.97 -8.96 16.05
N GLY A 115 -3.26 -9.24 15.77
CA GLY A 115 -4.12 -9.99 16.68
C GLY A 115 -5.63 -9.73 16.58
N ALA A 116 -6.08 -8.77 15.78
CA ALA A 116 -7.52 -8.60 15.51
C ALA A 116 -8.06 -9.72 14.59
N PRO A 117 -9.37 -10.04 14.61
CA PRO A 117 -9.93 -11.11 13.78
C PRO A 117 -9.63 -10.91 12.30
N TYR A 118 -9.15 -11.97 11.64
CA TYR A 118 -8.61 -11.86 10.29
C TYR A 118 -9.66 -11.46 9.24
N TYR A 119 -9.19 -10.81 8.17
CA TYR A 119 -9.97 -10.62 6.95
C TYR A 119 -9.49 -11.57 5.85
N ALA A 120 -10.45 -12.27 5.22
CA ALA A 120 -10.18 -13.12 4.07
C ALA A 120 -9.82 -12.29 2.84
N LYS A 121 -9.18 -12.93 1.86
CA LYS A 121 -8.85 -12.28 0.59
C LYS A 121 -10.11 -12.00 -0.22
N GLU A 122 -10.23 -10.81 -0.76
CA GLU A 122 -11.35 -10.39 -1.62
C GLU A 122 -10.92 -10.18 -3.08
N GLU A 123 -11.90 -10.15 -4.00
CA GLU A 123 -11.67 -9.93 -5.42
C GLU A 123 -11.38 -8.46 -5.75
N THR A 124 -10.22 -8.19 -6.34
CA THR A 124 -9.80 -6.83 -6.70
C THR A 124 -9.18 -6.75 -8.09
N PRO A 125 -9.26 -5.59 -8.76
CA PRO A 125 -8.69 -5.42 -10.10
C PRO A 125 -7.17 -5.67 -10.20
N TRP A 126 -6.45 -5.51 -9.08
CA TRP A 126 -5.01 -5.62 -8.98
C TRP A 126 -4.52 -6.96 -8.42
N MET A 127 -5.41 -7.93 -8.19
CA MET A 127 -5.05 -9.21 -7.55
C MET A 127 -3.90 -9.95 -8.25
N LYS A 128 -3.71 -9.78 -9.57
CA LYS A 128 -2.57 -10.36 -10.31
C LYS A 128 -1.19 -9.87 -9.84
N HIS A 129 -1.15 -8.79 -9.07
CA HIS A 129 0.07 -8.18 -8.52
C HIS A 129 0.20 -8.37 -7.00
N LEU A 130 -0.80 -8.99 -6.38
CA LEU A 130 -0.81 -9.34 -4.96
C LEU A 130 0.08 -10.57 -4.75
N ARG A 131 0.96 -10.49 -3.76
CA ARG A 131 1.84 -11.58 -3.35
C ARG A 131 1.66 -11.86 -1.88
N ASN A 132 1.88 -13.12 -1.51
CA ASN A 132 2.12 -13.56 -0.13
C ASN A 132 1.03 -13.10 0.85
N PHE A 133 -0.23 -13.42 0.54
CA PHE A 133 -1.36 -13.14 1.42
C PHE A 133 -1.41 -14.19 2.55
N SER A 134 -1.43 -13.76 3.81
CA SER A 134 -1.53 -14.64 4.97
C SER A 134 -2.50 -14.09 6.00
N THR A 135 -3.34 -14.96 6.56
CA THR A 135 -4.23 -14.65 7.69
C THR A 135 -3.65 -15.03 9.04
N GLN A 136 -2.40 -15.53 9.08
CA GLN A 136 -1.69 -15.77 10.33
C GLN A 136 -1.37 -14.45 11.02
N ASN A 137 -1.14 -14.49 12.33
CA ASN A 137 -0.48 -13.39 13.00
C ASN A 137 0.88 -13.13 12.33
N ALA A 138 1.22 -11.88 12.08
CA ALA A 138 2.42 -11.54 11.33
C ALA A 138 3.14 -10.32 11.92
N LEU A 139 4.46 -10.44 12.02
CA LEU A 139 5.40 -9.38 12.34
C LEU A 139 6.30 -9.13 11.13
N VAL A 140 6.25 -7.92 10.58
CA VAL A 140 7.12 -7.49 9.48
C VAL A 140 8.36 -6.83 10.07
N LEU A 141 9.53 -7.39 9.76
CA LEU A 141 10.84 -6.88 10.14
C LEU A 141 11.54 -6.35 8.88
N ILE A 142 12.06 -5.12 8.96
CA ILE A 142 12.78 -4.46 7.86
C ILE A 142 14.23 -4.24 8.32
N ASP A 143 15.13 -5.03 7.73
CA ASP A 143 16.55 -4.99 7.99
C ASP A 143 17.22 -4.06 6.95
N VAL A 144 17.95 -3.04 7.40
CA VAL A 144 18.60 -2.03 6.54
C VAL A 144 20.12 -2.12 6.69
N ASP A 145 20.81 -2.43 5.60
CA ASP A 145 22.28 -2.48 5.49
C ASP A 145 22.75 -1.60 4.32
N GLY A 146 23.02 -0.33 4.60
CA GLY A 146 23.37 0.66 3.58
C GLY A 146 22.28 0.79 2.53
N SER A 147 22.59 0.49 1.26
CA SER A 147 21.60 0.52 0.16
C SER A 147 20.69 -0.70 0.10
N LYS A 148 21.03 -1.77 0.83
CA LYS A 148 20.26 -3.01 0.86
C LYS A 148 19.16 -2.92 1.90
N VAL A 149 17.95 -3.25 1.49
CA VAL A 149 16.79 -3.28 2.37
C VAL A 149 16.10 -4.62 2.18
N PHE A 150 16.17 -5.43 3.23
CA PHE A 150 15.61 -6.77 3.28
C PHE A 150 14.40 -6.80 4.22
N VAL A 151 13.38 -7.57 3.86
CA VAL A 151 12.17 -7.73 4.65
C VAL A 151 12.00 -9.19 4.97
N ARG A 152 11.71 -9.50 6.23
CA ARG A 152 11.24 -10.80 6.69
C ARG A 152 9.94 -10.66 7.42
N VAL A 153 9.05 -11.62 7.24
CA VAL A 153 7.75 -11.65 7.87
C VAL A 153 7.65 -12.96 8.61
N ILE A 154 7.45 -12.89 9.92
CA ILE A 154 7.38 -14.05 10.79
C ILE A 154 6.06 -14.06 11.54
N ASN A 155 5.58 -15.25 11.87
CA ASN A 155 4.54 -15.38 12.88
C ASN A 155 5.19 -15.17 14.25
N PRO A 156 4.78 -14.18 15.05
CA PRO A 156 5.43 -13.85 16.32
C PRO A 156 5.22 -14.92 17.39
N ASP A 157 4.19 -15.77 17.26
CA ASP A 157 3.86 -16.80 18.25
C ASP A 157 4.57 -18.14 17.94
N THR A 158 4.80 -18.44 16.67
CA THR A 158 5.38 -19.72 16.21
C THR A 158 6.80 -19.60 15.68
N GLU A 159 7.28 -18.38 15.45
CA GLU A 159 8.54 -18.05 14.76
C GLU A 159 8.61 -18.55 13.31
N GLU A 160 7.48 -19.02 12.75
CA GLU A 160 7.40 -19.47 11.35
C GLU A 160 7.67 -18.32 10.39
N LEU A 161 8.52 -18.55 9.39
CA LEU A 161 8.74 -17.62 8.28
C LEU A 161 7.53 -17.65 7.34
N ILE A 162 6.83 -16.52 7.25
CA ILE A 162 5.70 -16.31 6.34
C ILE A 162 6.19 -15.83 4.97
N ASP A 163 7.16 -14.91 4.94
CA ASP A 163 7.66 -14.29 3.70
C ASP A 163 9.05 -13.67 3.90
N GLU A 164 9.82 -13.54 2.81
CA GLU A 164 11.07 -12.80 2.77
C GLU A 164 11.40 -12.28 1.37
N TYR A 165 11.95 -11.06 1.29
CA TYR A 165 12.30 -10.44 0.02
C TYR A 165 13.18 -9.20 0.19
N PHE A 166 13.90 -8.82 -0.88
CA PHE A 166 14.56 -7.52 -0.97
C PHE A 166 13.61 -6.44 -1.52
N LEU A 167 13.58 -5.30 -0.86
CA LEU A 167 13.05 -4.05 -1.42
C LEU A 167 14.07 -3.41 -2.36
N THR A 168 15.35 -3.46 -1.98
CA THR A 168 16.53 -3.00 -2.73
C THR A 168 17.73 -3.91 -2.45
N GLU A 169 18.58 -4.11 -3.47
CA GLU A 169 19.80 -4.93 -3.44
C GLU A 169 21.06 -4.10 -3.73
#